data_AF-A0A2I1PCX7-F1
#
_entry.id   AF-A0A2I1PCX7-F1
#
_cell.length_a   1.000
_cell.length_b   1.000
_cell.length_c   1.000
_cell.angle_alpha   90.00
_cell.angle_beta   90.00
_cell.angle_gamma   90.00
#
_symmetry.space_group_name_H-M   'P 1'
#
loop_
_entity.id
_entity.type
_entity.pdbx_description
1 polymer ?
#
loop_
_entity_poly.entity_id
_entity_poly.type
_entity_poly.pdbx_seq_one_letter_code
_entity_poly.pdbx_strand_id
1 'polypeptide(L)'
;MRRLSAAHHPLSLAVLALLVALSFAVEAPRDWPPADWGRLPLTVRDYSVWAAVLGAVWGAVTGLRHGPGSVAPGRSTGRSIPSLLAGEVGSLVVALWAGGVIGLVPLTITLARGAPGSLGFGDALATVAGIALLALWPILGMALGTLLGRWGVLLAPLVTLALLFLPAQVRGTPLASITPWWGNGFPAPGWEMAWPATLSRLAVLALVAGALLLLAAWRLATPRGARQLPASALAAGAGAVALAAVSVGLRPDIVTASGEAVCLERQHVTLCSAPEEQQLVAAASGSIDAMVGATGAGPMTLATEAAASHQPTDLPLRGLGQRDRSSAVGTVTRGVASQLAGSSSCGPGVAQGNMEASTDLAEEIRRRAASPGPAEKGTGASALSVEEFRAWYAEHRSEIKSCRLGPEALR
;
A
#
# COMPACT_ATOMS: atom_id res chain seq x y z
N MET A 1 45.32 21.10 13.46
CA MET A 1 44.05 20.37 13.29
C MET A 1 42.98 21.02 14.17
N ARG A 2 42.16 21.92 13.61
CA ARG A 2 41.05 22.56 14.35
C ARG A 2 39.93 21.52 14.52
N ARG A 3 39.48 21.30 15.76
CA ARG A 3 38.30 20.47 16.07
C ARG A 3 37.14 20.98 15.20
N LEU A 4 36.70 20.15 14.26
CA LEU A 4 35.44 20.35 13.56
C LEU A 4 34.36 20.26 14.64
N SER A 5 33.89 21.41 15.13
CA SER A 5 32.66 21.47 15.92
C SER A 5 31.57 20.79 15.10
N ALA A 6 31.02 19.68 15.60
CA ALA A 6 29.98 18.94 14.89
C ALA A 6 28.85 19.91 14.48
N ALA A 7 28.40 19.79 13.22
CA ALA A 7 27.37 20.68 12.66
C ALA A 7 26.06 20.61 13.46
N HIS A 8 25.77 19.42 13.99
CA HIS A 8 24.66 19.14 14.90
C HIS A 8 25.18 18.55 16.20
N HIS A 9 24.47 18.83 17.30
CA HIS A 9 24.77 18.21 18.59
C HIS A 9 24.38 16.72 18.54
N PRO A 10 25.21 15.78 19.03
CA PRO A 10 24.92 14.34 18.94
C PRO A 10 23.56 13.97 19.57
N LEU A 11 23.19 14.63 20.67
CA LEU A 11 21.88 14.44 21.31
C LEU A 11 20.71 14.80 20.38
N SER A 12 20.83 15.83 19.54
CA SER A 12 19.77 16.20 18.59
C SER A 12 19.59 15.16 17.48
N LEU A 13 20.68 14.51 17.05
CA LEU A 13 20.65 13.42 16.09
C LEU A 13 20.06 12.15 16.71
N ALA A 14 20.39 11.88 17.97
CA ALA A 14 19.83 10.76 18.72
C ALA A 14 18.32 10.93 18.94
N VAL A 15 17.86 12.14 19.27
CA VAL A 15 16.42 12.45 19.39
C VAL A 15 15.72 12.28 18.05
N LEU A 16 16.30 12.77 16.94
CA LEU A 16 15.74 12.56 15.60
C LEU A 16 15.62 11.06 15.27
N ALA A 17 16.69 10.28 15.49
CA ALA A 17 16.67 8.85 15.27
C ALA A 17 15.61 8.14 16.13
N LEU A 18 15.46 8.54 17.40
CA LEU A 18 14.44 8.00 18.29
C LEU A 18 13.02 8.33 17.84
N LEU A 19 12.76 9.57 17.40
CA LEU A 19 11.44 9.97 16.90
C LEU A 19 11.06 9.19 15.64
N VAL A 20 12.02 8.99 14.73
CA VAL A 20 11.82 8.14 13.55
C VAL A 20 11.61 6.67 13.96
N ALA A 21 12.39 6.16 14.91
CA ALA A 21 12.21 4.80 15.39
C ALA A 21 10.82 4.60 16.01
N LEU A 22 10.35 5.57 16.79
CA LEU A 22 9.02 5.57 17.38
C LEU A 22 7.92 5.62 16.32
N SER A 23 8.09 6.40 15.24
CA SER A 23 7.09 6.43 14.15
C SER A 23 6.94 5.10 13.44
N PHE A 24 7.97 4.25 13.41
CA PHE A 24 7.87 2.88 12.88
C PHE A 24 7.43 1.87 13.95
N ALA A 25 7.83 2.04 15.21
CA ALA A 25 7.65 1.04 16.26
C ALA A 25 6.26 1.04 16.92
N VAL A 26 5.59 2.20 17.00
CA VAL A 26 4.29 2.32 17.70
C VAL A 26 3.16 1.60 16.96
N GLU A 27 3.30 1.40 15.65
CA GLU A 27 2.20 0.93 14.79
C GLU A 27 2.41 -0.48 14.21
N ALA A 28 3.41 -1.24 14.70
CA ALA A 28 3.55 -2.65 14.37
C ALA A 28 2.32 -3.43 14.89
N PRO A 29 1.41 -3.92 14.01
CA PRO A 29 0.20 -4.58 14.46
C PRO A 29 0.56 -5.91 15.11
N ARG A 30 0.12 -6.14 16.35
CA ARG A 30 0.52 -7.32 17.12
C ARG A 30 -0.31 -8.57 16.82
N ASP A 31 -1.54 -8.46 16.32
CA ASP A 31 -2.45 -9.61 16.33
C ASP A 31 -3.13 -9.95 15.00
N TRP A 32 -3.31 -8.99 14.08
CA TRP A 32 -4.04 -9.22 12.82
C TRP A 32 -3.79 -8.10 11.78
N PRO A 33 -3.72 -8.35 10.46
CA PRO A 33 -3.82 -9.64 9.71
C PRO A 33 -2.69 -10.66 10.06
N PRO A 34 -2.61 -11.88 9.46
CA PRO A 34 -1.51 -12.82 9.70
C PRO A 34 -0.13 -12.23 9.31
N ALA A 35 0.91 -12.64 10.03
CA ALA A 35 2.29 -12.22 9.76
C ALA A 35 2.70 -12.64 8.34
N ASP A 36 3.11 -11.68 7.55
CA ASP A 36 3.52 -11.85 6.15
C ASP A 36 4.70 -10.91 5.88
N TRP A 37 5.70 -11.39 5.17
CA TRP A 37 6.86 -10.61 4.75
C TRP A 37 6.49 -9.43 3.85
N GLY A 38 5.39 -9.53 3.09
CA GLY A 38 4.80 -8.40 2.34
C GLY A 38 4.45 -7.19 3.23
N ARG A 39 4.32 -7.34 4.55
CA ARG A 39 4.07 -6.23 5.50
C ARG A 39 5.26 -5.31 5.72
N LEU A 40 6.46 -5.82 5.52
CA LEU A 40 7.68 -5.06 5.77
C LEU A 40 7.76 -3.83 4.85
N PRO A 41 7.65 -3.96 3.51
CA PRO A 41 7.61 -2.80 2.63
C PRO A 41 6.36 -1.92 2.85
N LEU A 42 5.22 -2.48 3.30
CA LEU A 42 4.00 -1.71 3.63
C LEU A 42 4.19 -0.83 4.87
N THR A 43 4.80 -1.36 5.91
CA THR A 43 5.15 -0.60 7.13
C THR A 43 6.13 0.52 6.78
N VAL A 44 7.16 0.21 5.97
CA VAL A 44 8.08 1.25 5.49
C VAL A 44 7.32 2.32 4.71
N ARG A 45 6.41 1.94 3.81
CA ARG A 45 5.56 2.85 3.06
C ARG A 45 4.74 3.76 3.97
N ASP A 46 3.87 3.19 4.81
CA ASP A 46 2.85 3.94 5.54
C ASP A 46 3.45 4.88 6.60
N TYR A 47 4.55 4.45 7.22
CA TYR A 47 5.14 5.18 8.34
C TYR A 47 6.38 6.00 7.97
N SER A 48 6.89 5.86 6.73
CA SER A 48 7.92 6.76 6.20
C SER A 48 7.45 8.21 6.07
N VAL A 49 6.14 8.48 6.06
CA VAL A 49 5.57 9.84 5.97
C VAL A 49 6.04 10.70 7.14
N TRP A 50 6.01 10.18 8.37
CA TRP A 50 6.44 10.91 9.55
C TRP A 50 7.95 11.14 9.55
N ALA A 51 8.72 10.11 9.19
CA ALA A 51 10.16 10.22 9.01
C ALA A 51 10.54 11.26 7.93
N ALA A 52 9.77 11.32 6.84
CA ALA A 52 9.92 12.28 5.76
C ALA A 52 9.65 13.71 6.22
N VAL A 53 8.56 13.93 6.98
CA VAL A 53 8.24 15.24 7.55
C VAL A 53 9.33 15.69 8.53
N LEU A 54 9.76 14.81 9.44
CA LEU A 54 10.85 15.10 10.38
C LEU A 54 12.14 15.47 9.64
N GLY A 55 12.51 14.68 8.62
CA GLY A 55 13.66 14.94 7.76
C GLY A 55 13.57 16.28 7.05
N ALA A 56 12.43 16.59 6.45
CA ALA A 56 12.19 17.84 5.71
C ALA A 56 12.24 19.06 6.64
N VAL A 57 11.66 18.98 7.84
CA VAL A 57 11.70 20.08 8.82
C VAL A 57 13.12 20.34 9.30
N TRP A 58 13.88 19.31 9.70
CA TRP A 58 15.27 19.47 10.12
C TRP A 58 16.18 19.96 8.98
N GLY A 59 15.93 19.49 7.76
CA GLY A 59 16.55 20.00 6.55
C GLY A 59 16.29 21.50 6.37
N ALA A 60 15.02 21.93 6.47
CA ALA A 60 14.62 23.33 6.31
C ALA A 60 15.25 24.24 7.36
N VAL A 61 15.28 23.83 8.62
CA VAL A 61 15.98 24.56 9.70
C VAL A 61 17.47 24.71 9.40
N THR A 62 18.10 23.67 8.85
CA THR A 62 19.52 23.72 8.44
C THR A 62 19.72 24.65 7.25
N GLY A 63 18.81 24.62 6.27
CA GLY A 63 18.81 25.48 5.08
C GLY A 63 18.63 26.97 5.41
N LEU A 64 17.77 27.30 6.38
CA LEU A 64 17.56 28.67 6.86
C LEU A 64 18.87 29.34 7.28
N ARG A 65 19.78 28.59 7.93
CA ARG A 65 21.08 29.10 8.40
C ARG A 65 21.98 29.57 7.24
N HIS A 66 21.69 29.09 6.04
CA HIS A 66 22.43 29.39 4.80
C HIS A 66 21.66 30.38 3.89
N GLY A 67 20.45 30.78 4.29
CA GLY A 67 19.58 31.67 3.56
C GLY A 67 20.06 33.13 3.55
N PRO A 68 19.46 33.98 2.68
CA PRO A 68 19.87 35.38 2.50
C PRO A 68 19.66 36.29 3.72
N GLY A 69 18.87 35.87 4.71
CA GLY A 69 18.64 36.61 5.96
C GLY A 69 19.49 36.17 7.17
N SER A 70 20.49 35.30 6.96
CA SER A 70 21.32 34.80 8.05
C SER A 70 22.40 35.81 8.44
N VAL A 71 22.43 36.21 9.72
CA VAL A 71 23.33 37.24 10.28
C VAL A 71 24.72 36.66 10.64
N ALA A 72 24.88 35.34 10.64
CA ALA A 72 26.15 34.69 10.99
C ALA A 72 27.14 34.68 9.80
N PRO A 73 28.36 35.24 9.93
CA PRO A 73 29.42 35.08 8.94
C PRO A 73 29.73 33.58 8.79
N GLY A 74 29.55 33.06 7.58
CA GLY A 74 29.15 31.67 7.36
C GLY A 74 30.18 30.62 7.77
N ARG A 75 29.71 29.57 8.46
CA ARG A 75 30.36 28.24 8.50
C ARG A 75 30.65 27.65 7.11
N SER A 76 30.10 28.26 6.06
CA SER A 76 30.28 27.93 4.64
C SER A 76 31.46 28.62 3.95
N THR A 77 32.02 29.68 4.53
CA THR A 77 33.11 30.44 3.88
C THR A 77 34.39 29.59 3.81
N GLY A 78 34.87 29.30 2.59
CA GLY A 78 36.10 28.53 2.34
C GLY A 78 35.97 27.00 2.38
N ARG A 79 34.76 26.45 2.50
CA ARG A 79 34.52 25.00 2.44
C ARG A 79 33.98 24.57 1.08
N SER A 80 34.45 23.43 0.58
CA SER A 80 33.90 22.83 -0.64
C SER A 80 32.47 22.31 -0.36
N ILE A 81 31.59 22.41 -1.36
CA ILE A 81 30.18 21.98 -1.26
C ILE A 81 30.02 20.51 -0.83
N PRO A 82 30.86 19.56 -1.30
CA PRO A 82 30.80 18.19 -0.80
C PRO A 82 31.07 18.11 0.69
N SER A 83 31.97 18.93 1.23
CA SER A 83 32.27 18.96 2.66
C SER A 83 31.13 19.56 3.50
N LEU A 84 30.37 20.51 2.93
CA LEU A 84 29.19 21.10 3.59
C LEU A 84 28.00 20.15 3.59
N LEU A 85 27.71 19.52 2.44
CA LEU A 85 26.64 18.54 2.33
C LEU A 85 26.94 17.28 3.15
N ALA A 86 28.15 16.72 3.06
CA ALA A 86 28.55 15.55 3.84
C ALA A 86 28.59 15.86 5.35
N GLY A 87 29.04 17.06 5.73
CA GLY A 87 29.16 17.47 7.13
C GLY A 87 27.82 17.80 7.81
N GLU A 88 26.90 18.49 7.12
CA GLU A 88 25.65 18.98 7.72
C GLU A 88 24.41 18.14 7.37
N VAL A 89 24.31 17.63 6.13
CA VAL A 89 23.16 16.83 5.69
C VAL A 89 23.41 15.35 5.93
N GLY A 90 24.65 14.89 5.72
CA GLY A 90 25.01 13.48 5.89
C GLY A 90 24.64 12.91 7.27
N SER A 91 24.88 13.68 8.34
CA SER A 91 24.53 13.24 9.70
C SER A 91 23.02 13.18 9.95
N LEU A 92 22.22 14.05 9.32
CA LEU A 92 20.75 13.97 9.37
C LEU A 92 20.24 12.73 8.63
N VAL A 93 20.80 12.44 7.45
CA VAL A 93 20.47 11.24 6.68
C VAL A 93 20.79 9.97 7.46
N VAL A 94 21.98 9.90 8.06
CA VAL A 94 22.39 8.77 8.92
C VAL A 94 21.45 8.61 10.11
N ALA A 95 21.03 9.71 10.75
CA ALA A 95 20.09 9.65 11.87
C ALA A 95 18.70 9.13 11.44
N LEU A 96 18.18 9.57 10.28
CA LEU A 96 16.92 9.04 9.72
C LEU A 96 17.02 7.56 9.38
N TRP A 97 18.10 7.14 8.72
CA TRP A 97 18.33 5.73 8.39
C TRP A 97 18.47 4.86 9.64
N ALA A 98 19.25 5.29 10.62
CA ALA A 98 19.41 4.58 11.89
C ALA A 98 18.06 4.45 12.61
N GLY A 99 17.28 5.53 12.69
CA GLY A 99 15.95 5.50 13.27
C GLY A 99 15.00 4.56 12.53
N GLY A 100 15.00 4.59 11.19
CA GLY A 100 14.19 3.69 10.36
C GLY A 100 14.55 2.22 10.57
N VAL A 101 15.85 1.89 10.56
CA VAL A 101 16.33 0.52 10.82
C VAL A 101 15.95 0.07 12.22
N ILE A 102 16.24 0.88 13.25
CA ILE A 102 15.92 0.55 14.66
C ILE A 102 14.41 0.35 14.84
N GLY A 103 13.59 1.24 14.28
CA GLY A 103 12.13 1.18 14.40
C GLY A 103 11.51 -0.04 13.72
N LEU A 104 12.15 -0.60 12.69
CA LEU A 104 11.70 -1.80 12.00
C LEU A 104 12.14 -3.10 12.69
N VAL A 105 13.17 -3.09 13.54
CA VAL A 105 13.67 -4.29 14.24
C VAL A 105 12.55 -5.09 14.92
N PRO A 106 11.64 -4.49 15.72
CA PRO A 106 10.57 -5.23 16.37
C PRO A 106 9.66 -5.94 15.38
N LEU A 107 9.30 -5.27 14.27
CA LEU A 107 8.47 -5.86 13.22
C LEU A 107 9.20 -7.02 12.55
N THR A 108 10.46 -6.83 12.14
CA THR A 108 11.25 -7.89 11.48
C THR A 108 11.40 -9.11 12.38
N ILE A 109 11.59 -8.94 13.69
CA ILE A 109 11.64 -10.05 14.65
C ILE A 109 10.29 -10.77 14.72
N THR A 110 9.18 -10.05 14.77
CA THR A 110 7.83 -10.63 14.78
C THR A 110 7.55 -11.41 13.49
N LEU A 111 7.89 -10.84 12.33
CA LEU A 111 7.74 -11.51 11.03
C LEU A 111 8.62 -12.75 10.95
N ALA A 112 9.89 -12.68 11.36
CA ALA A 112 10.79 -13.82 11.36
C ALA A 112 10.32 -14.99 12.26
N ARG A 113 9.53 -14.70 13.29
CA ARG A 113 9.01 -15.71 14.22
C ARG A 113 7.67 -16.31 13.79
N GLY A 114 6.88 -15.57 13.01
CA GLY A 114 5.47 -15.89 12.80
C GLY A 114 4.99 -15.89 11.34
N ALA A 115 5.75 -15.32 10.41
CA ALA A 115 5.38 -15.30 9.00
C ALA A 115 5.73 -16.65 8.33
N PRO A 116 4.80 -17.25 7.57
CA PRO A 116 5.13 -18.35 6.68
C PRO A 116 6.15 -17.90 5.63
N GLY A 117 6.97 -18.83 5.15
CA GLY A 117 7.91 -18.56 4.06
C GLY A 117 9.10 -17.67 4.45
N SER A 118 9.76 -17.12 3.44
CA SER A 118 10.94 -16.27 3.57
C SER A 118 10.70 -14.90 2.93
N LEU A 119 11.49 -13.92 3.33
CA LEU A 119 11.45 -12.59 2.73
C LEU A 119 11.82 -12.68 1.24
N GLY A 120 10.84 -12.41 0.38
CA GLY A 120 11.06 -12.32 -1.07
C GLY A 120 12.11 -11.25 -1.41
N PHE A 121 12.91 -11.51 -2.45
CA PHE A 121 13.95 -10.57 -2.89
C PHE A 121 13.37 -9.20 -3.28
N GLY A 122 12.21 -9.18 -3.91
CA GLY A 122 11.50 -7.95 -4.28
C GLY A 122 11.06 -7.13 -3.06
N ASP A 123 10.61 -7.78 -1.99
CA ASP A 123 10.17 -7.13 -0.75
C ASP A 123 11.36 -6.60 0.06
N ALA A 124 12.45 -7.36 0.10
CA ALA A 124 13.72 -6.90 0.67
C ALA A 124 14.22 -5.64 -0.04
N LEU A 125 14.28 -5.68 -1.38
CA LEU A 125 14.67 -4.53 -2.19
C LEU A 125 13.73 -3.34 -1.98
N ALA A 126 12.42 -3.55 -1.91
CA ALA A 126 11.44 -2.49 -1.70
C ALA A 126 11.59 -1.85 -0.31
N THR A 127 11.85 -2.65 0.72
CA THR A 127 12.12 -2.19 2.09
C THR A 127 13.39 -1.33 2.12
N VAL A 128 14.49 -1.83 1.53
CA VAL A 128 15.76 -1.09 1.44
C VAL A 128 15.58 0.21 0.66
N ALA A 129 14.85 0.16 -0.45
CA ALA A 129 14.50 1.33 -1.25
C ALA A 129 13.77 2.38 -0.41
N GLY A 130 12.74 1.98 0.32
CA GLY A 130 11.94 2.86 1.17
C GLY A 130 12.77 3.54 2.27
N ILE A 131 13.70 2.81 2.90
CA ILE A 131 14.63 3.39 3.89
C ILE A 131 15.62 4.34 3.20
N ALA A 132 16.18 3.95 2.05
CA ALA A 132 17.12 4.78 1.30
C ALA A 132 16.49 6.13 0.89
N LEU A 133 15.20 6.14 0.52
CA LEU A 133 14.45 7.34 0.18
C LEU A 133 14.36 8.38 1.30
N LEU A 134 14.52 7.97 2.56
CA LEU A 134 14.54 8.91 3.67
C LEU A 134 15.66 9.96 3.53
N ALA A 135 16.72 9.66 2.77
CA ALA A 135 17.81 10.60 2.51
C ALA A 135 17.40 11.84 1.71
N LEU A 136 16.32 11.75 0.92
CA LEU A 136 15.88 12.83 0.05
C LEU A 136 15.22 13.97 0.80
N TRP A 137 14.52 13.67 1.90
CA TRP A 137 13.71 14.65 2.61
C TRP A 137 14.53 15.74 3.30
N PRO A 138 15.65 15.44 3.99
CA PRO A 138 16.56 16.47 4.47
C PRO A 138 17.09 17.40 3.37
N ILE A 139 17.40 16.85 2.20
CA ILE A 139 17.94 17.61 1.06
C ILE A 139 16.87 18.55 0.51
N LEU A 140 15.66 18.04 0.29
CA LEU A 140 14.51 18.84 -0.17
C LEU A 140 14.16 19.93 0.84
N GLY A 141 14.09 19.58 2.13
CA GLY A 141 13.87 20.50 3.22
C GLY A 141 14.91 21.62 3.22
N MET A 142 16.19 21.28 3.12
CA MET A 142 17.28 22.26 3.04
C MET A 142 17.12 23.19 1.84
N ALA A 143 16.77 22.65 0.67
CA ALA A 143 16.48 23.47 -0.51
C ALA A 143 15.33 24.45 -0.23
N LEU A 144 14.20 24.00 0.31
CA LEU A 144 13.07 24.86 0.66
C LEU A 144 13.46 25.94 1.69
N GLY A 145 14.22 25.57 2.73
CA GLY A 145 14.73 26.50 3.75
C GLY A 145 15.67 27.57 3.18
N THR A 146 16.52 27.21 2.22
CA THR A 146 17.41 28.18 1.54
C THR A 146 16.67 29.10 0.58
N LEU A 147 15.64 28.59 -0.11
CA LEU A 147 14.93 29.30 -1.18
C LEU A 147 13.83 30.23 -0.65
N LEU A 148 13.08 29.78 0.36
CA LEU A 148 11.85 30.42 0.82
C LEU A 148 12.06 31.18 2.14
N GLY A 149 13.28 31.19 2.66
CA GLY A 149 13.63 31.85 3.91
C GLY A 149 12.71 31.38 5.04
N ARG A 150 12.24 32.32 5.88
CA ARG A 150 11.39 32.03 7.06
C ARG A 150 10.16 31.14 6.77
N TRP A 151 9.64 31.16 5.55
CA TRP A 151 8.49 30.33 5.17
C TRP A 151 8.86 28.89 4.83
N GLY A 152 10.14 28.59 4.60
CA GLY A 152 10.60 27.25 4.23
C GLY A 152 10.30 26.18 5.28
N VAL A 153 10.33 26.52 6.57
CA VAL A 153 9.98 25.57 7.66
C VAL A 153 8.48 25.26 7.67
N LEU A 154 7.63 26.23 7.31
CA LEU A 154 6.17 26.04 7.22
C LEU A 154 5.78 25.33 5.92
N LEU A 155 6.47 25.62 4.81
CA LEU A 155 6.18 25.05 3.50
C LEU A 155 6.81 23.66 3.31
N ALA A 156 7.90 23.32 3.99
CA ALA A 156 8.51 22.00 3.94
C ALA A 156 7.51 20.86 4.26
N PRO A 157 6.79 20.85 5.40
CA PRO A 157 5.81 19.81 5.68
C PRO A 157 4.66 19.83 4.67
N LEU A 158 4.17 21.00 4.24
CA LEU A 158 3.07 21.10 3.27
C LEU A 158 3.45 20.54 1.90
N VAL A 159 4.65 20.86 1.40
CA VAL A 159 5.18 20.35 0.13
C VAL A 159 5.48 18.86 0.24
N THR A 160 6.06 18.40 1.35
CA THR A 160 6.29 16.97 1.60
C THR A 160 4.98 16.19 1.61
N LEU A 161 3.96 16.67 2.33
CA LEU A 161 2.64 16.03 2.35
C LEU A 161 1.96 16.07 0.97
N ALA A 162 2.02 17.20 0.26
CA ALA A 162 1.52 17.27 -1.11
C ALA A 162 2.23 16.26 -2.02
N LEU A 163 3.56 16.15 -1.97
CA LEU A 163 4.30 15.18 -2.77
C LEU A 163 3.99 13.72 -2.39
N LEU A 164 3.69 13.45 -1.12
CA LEU A 164 3.35 12.11 -0.63
C LEU A 164 1.90 11.68 -0.94
N PHE A 165 0.96 12.63 -0.92
CA PHE A 165 -0.49 12.35 -1.01
C PHE A 165 -1.13 12.76 -2.34
N LEU A 166 -0.39 13.40 -3.25
CA LEU A 166 -0.85 13.77 -4.59
C LEU A 166 -0.44 12.79 -5.71
N PRO A 167 -0.40 11.44 -5.55
CA PRO A 167 -0.36 10.57 -6.72
C PRO A 167 -1.61 10.80 -7.58
N ALA A 168 -1.40 10.93 -8.90
CA ALA A 168 -2.48 10.89 -9.86
C ALA A 168 -3.10 9.47 -9.85
N GLN A 169 -4.30 9.34 -9.30
CA GLN A 169 -5.11 8.12 -9.39
C GLN A 169 -5.60 7.98 -10.84
N VAL A 170 -4.81 7.35 -11.70
CA VAL A 170 -5.32 6.86 -12.98
C VAL A 170 -6.16 5.62 -12.64
N ARG A 171 -7.46 5.68 -12.96
CA ARG A 171 -8.45 4.67 -12.55
C ARG A 171 -7.92 3.24 -12.76
N GLY A 172 -7.92 2.46 -11.68
CA GLY A 172 -7.64 1.02 -11.72
C GLY A 172 -6.15 0.63 -11.73
N THR A 173 -5.22 1.59 -11.79
CA THR A 173 -3.80 1.28 -11.68
C THR A 173 -3.10 2.24 -10.70
N PRO A 174 -2.54 1.76 -9.58
CA PRO A 174 -1.73 2.59 -8.67
C PRO A 174 -0.38 3.03 -9.29
N LEU A 175 -0.28 3.06 -10.62
CA LEU A 175 0.94 3.09 -11.43
C LEU A 175 1.65 4.45 -11.52
N ALA A 176 1.03 5.56 -11.09
CA ALA A 176 1.62 6.90 -11.26
C ALA A 176 2.30 7.47 -9.99
N SER A 177 2.46 6.65 -8.96
CA SER A 177 3.14 7.05 -7.74
C SER A 177 4.67 6.86 -7.88
N ILE A 178 5.40 7.96 -8.09
CA ILE A 178 6.86 8.02 -7.85
C ILE A 178 7.16 7.85 -6.33
N THR A 179 6.14 8.03 -5.50
CA THR A 179 6.17 7.71 -4.08
C THR A 179 6.17 6.19 -3.84
N PRO A 180 6.64 5.71 -2.67
CA PRO A 180 6.42 4.33 -2.26
C PRO A 180 4.92 4.04 -1.99
N TRP A 181 4.05 5.04 -2.12
CA TRP A 181 2.65 5.00 -1.75
C TRP A 181 1.79 4.37 -2.86
N TRP A 182 1.43 3.11 -2.65
CA TRP A 182 0.36 2.48 -3.37
C TRP A 182 -0.95 3.04 -2.83
N GLY A 183 -1.89 3.41 -3.70
CA GLY A 183 -3.25 3.71 -3.26
C GLY A 183 -3.87 2.53 -2.50
N ASN A 184 -5.14 2.66 -2.10
CA ASN A 184 -5.90 1.69 -1.27
C ASN A 184 -6.00 0.23 -1.81
N GLY A 185 -5.29 -0.13 -2.88
CA GLY A 185 -5.47 -1.35 -3.63
C GLY A 185 -4.33 -2.36 -3.63
N PHE A 186 -3.28 -2.28 -2.80
CA PHE A 186 -2.19 -3.29 -2.85
C PHE A 186 -1.48 -3.62 -1.52
N PRO A 187 -1.31 -4.91 -1.16
CA PRO A 187 -2.35 -5.93 -1.28
C PRO A 187 -2.52 -6.80 -0.01
N ALA A 188 -3.52 -7.67 -0.07
CA ALA A 188 -3.76 -8.75 0.87
C ALA A 188 -2.53 -9.67 1.04
N PRO A 189 -2.48 -10.47 2.12
CA PRO A 189 -1.40 -11.44 2.32
C PRO A 189 -1.27 -12.39 1.12
N GLY A 190 -0.05 -12.82 0.80
CA GLY A 190 0.19 -13.78 -0.30
C GLY A 190 0.57 -13.15 -1.65
N TRP A 191 1.01 -11.90 -1.65
CA TRP A 191 1.54 -11.20 -2.83
C TRP A 191 2.94 -10.67 -2.53
N GLU A 192 3.85 -10.85 -3.47
CA GLU A 192 5.22 -10.33 -3.43
C GLU A 192 5.42 -9.21 -4.45
N MET A 193 6.33 -8.30 -4.15
CA MET A 193 6.75 -7.27 -5.11
C MET A 193 7.59 -7.87 -6.23
N ALA A 194 7.21 -7.61 -7.49
CA ALA A 194 8.00 -8.07 -8.63
C ALA A 194 9.36 -7.35 -8.65
N TRP A 195 10.47 -8.09 -8.49
CA TRP A 195 11.82 -7.48 -8.44
C TRP A 195 12.15 -6.57 -9.63
N PRO A 196 11.73 -6.84 -10.90
CA PRO A 196 12.04 -5.94 -12.01
C PRO A 196 11.33 -4.59 -11.87
N ALA A 197 10.11 -4.60 -11.32
CA ALA A 197 9.36 -3.39 -11.04
C ALA A 197 10.02 -2.59 -9.91
N THR A 198 10.45 -3.27 -8.84
CA THR A 198 11.19 -2.64 -7.74
C THR A 198 12.51 -2.03 -8.22
N LEU A 199 13.28 -2.72 -9.08
CA LEU A 199 14.51 -2.18 -9.66
C LEU A 199 14.25 -0.96 -10.55
N SER A 200 13.19 -0.98 -11.36
CA SER A 200 12.84 0.17 -12.19
C SER A 200 12.53 1.40 -11.33
N ARG A 201 11.78 1.22 -10.23
CA ARG A 201 11.51 2.28 -9.26
C ARG A 201 12.78 2.75 -8.57
N LEU A 202 13.65 1.84 -8.14
CA LEU A 202 14.96 2.19 -7.59
C LEU A 202 15.81 3.02 -8.56
N ALA A 203 15.82 2.67 -9.84
CA ALA A 203 16.53 3.43 -10.87
C ALA A 203 15.94 4.84 -11.04
N VAL A 204 14.60 4.96 -11.11
CA VAL A 204 13.90 6.26 -11.15
C VAL A 204 14.27 7.11 -9.93
N LEU A 205 14.20 6.52 -8.75
CA LEU A 205 14.48 7.19 -7.49
C LEU A 205 15.94 7.60 -7.38
N ALA A 206 16.87 6.75 -7.83
CA ALA A 206 18.30 7.07 -7.89
C ALA A 206 18.57 8.23 -8.87
N LEU A 207 17.86 8.27 -10.00
CA LEU A 207 17.96 9.38 -10.96
C LEU A 207 17.39 10.68 -10.39
N VAL A 208 16.21 10.63 -9.76
CA VAL A 208 15.60 11.79 -9.07
C VAL A 208 16.52 12.28 -7.95
N ALA A 209 17.03 11.37 -7.11
CA ALA A 209 17.96 11.68 -6.03
C ALA A 209 19.26 12.27 -6.55
N GLY A 210 19.85 11.68 -7.58
CA GLY A 210 21.03 12.18 -8.27
C GLY A 210 20.80 13.58 -8.82
N ALA A 211 19.66 13.82 -9.49
CA ALA A 211 19.30 15.13 -10.05
C ALA A 211 19.12 16.19 -8.95
N LEU A 212 18.45 15.84 -7.84
CA LEU A 212 18.27 16.73 -6.68
C LEU A 212 19.60 17.03 -5.97
N LEU A 213 20.47 16.02 -5.83
CA LEU A 213 21.81 16.19 -5.28
C LEU A 213 22.67 17.09 -6.16
N LEU A 214 22.63 16.91 -7.48
CA LEU A 214 23.32 17.77 -8.44
C LEU A 214 22.76 19.18 -8.43
N LEU A 215 21.44 19.36 -8.32
CA LEU A 215 20.78 20.66 -8.20
C LEU A 215 21.15 21.38 -6.90
N ALA A 216 21.17 20.66 -5.78
CA ALA A 216 21.60 21.16 -4.48
C ALA A 216 23.08 21.55 -4.52
N ALA A 217 23.93 20.69 -5.08
CA ALA A 217 25.35 20.95 -5.26
C ALA A 217 25.59 22.19 -6.13
N TRP A 218 24.87 22.33 -7.24
CA TRP A 218 24.92 23.49 -8.12
C TRP A 218 24.46 24.76 -7.40
N ARG A 219 23.29 24.77 -6.75
CA ARG A 219 22.76 25.93 -5.99
C ARG A 219 23.74 26.44 -4.93
N LEU A 220 24.46 25.52 -4.30
CA LEU A 220 25.47 25.83 -3.28
C LEU A 220 26.80 26.29 -3.91
N ALA A 221 27.14 25.82 -5.11
CA ALA A 221 28.34 26.23 -5.86
C ALA A 221 28.24 27.60 -6.51
N THR A 222 27.06 27.97 -6.99
CA THR A 222 26.92 29.14 -7.86
C THR A 222 26.83 30.43 -7.04
N PRO A 223 27.70 31.43 -7.33
CA PRO A 223 27.63 32.76 -6.72
C PRO A 223 26.24 33.38 -6.90
N ARG A 224 25.75 34.11 -5.88
CA ARG A 224 24.35 34.61 -5.80
C ARG A 224 23.86 35.33 -7.07
N GLY A 225 24.73 36.07 -7.76
CA GLY A 225 24.39 36.82 -8.97
C GLY A 225 24.37 36.02 -10.28
N ALA A 226 24.88 34.78 -10.30
CA ALA A 226 24.96 33.92 -11.49
C ALA A 226 24.01 32.71 -11.43
N ARG A 227 23.05 32.71 -10.50
CA ARG A 227 22.11 31.61 -10.22
C ARG A 227 20.98 31.52 -11.25
N GLN A 228 21.30 31.46 -12.54
CA GLN A 228 20.36 31.03 -13.56
C GLN A 228 20.61 29.56 -13.86
N LEU A 229 19.64 28.70 -13.52
CA LEU A 229 19.66 27.32 -14.00
C LEU A 229 19.56 27.38 -15.51
N PRO A 230 20.56 26.87 -16.26
CA PRO A 230 20.41 26.80 -17.70
C PRO A 230 19.17 25.96 -18.00
N ALA A 231 18.30 26.47 -18.89
CA ALA A 231 17.05 25.81 -19.24
C ALA A 231 17.27 24.36 -19.68
N SER A 232 18.43 24.06 -20.27
CA SER A 232 18.86 22.71 -20.63
C SER A 232 19.07 21.76 -19.44
N ALA A 233 19.57 22.23 -18.29
CA ALA A 233 19.74 21.39 -17.10
C ALA A 233 18.40 21.11 -16.40
N LEU A 234 17.50 22.10 -16.37
CA LEU A 234 16.13 21.91 -15.91
C LEU A 234 15.35 20.98 -16.84
N ALA A 235 15.48 21.15 -18.15
CA ALA A 235 14.83 20.30 -19.14
C ALA A 235 15.38 18.87 -19.14
N ALA A 236 16.70 18.68 -18.95
CA ALA A 236 17.31 17.36 -18.84
C ALA A 236 16.89 16.66 -17.54
N GLY A 237 16.87 17.38 -16.42
CA GLY A 237 16.38 16.84 -15.15
C GLY A 237 14.89 16.49 -15.19
N ALA A 238 14.05 17.41 -15.67
CA ALA A 238 12.62 17.18 -15.84
C ALA A 238 12.33 16.07 -16.86
N GLY A 239 13.08 16.01 -17.96
CA GLY A 239 12.98 14.96 -18.97
C GLY A 239 13.36 13.58 -18.43
N ALA A 240 14.43 13.49 -17.63
CA ALA A 240 14.81 12.25 -16.97
C ALA A 240 13.72 11.78 -15.98
N VAL A 241 13.17 12.69 -15.19
CA VAL A 241 12.07 12.38 -14.26
C VAL A 241 10.79 11.99 -15.01
N ALA A 242 10.46 12.68 -16.11
CA ALA A 242 9.29 12.38 -16.92
C ALA A 242 9.41 11.02 -17.64
N LEU A 243 10.56 10.72 -18.26
CA LEU A 243 10.83 9.42 -18.88
C LEU A 243 10.80 8.30 -17.85
N ALA A 244 11.34 8.54 -16.67
CA ALA A 244 11.31 7.61 -15.56
C ALA A 244 9.86 7.33 -15.10
N ALA A 245 9.04 8.38 -14.94
CA ALA A 245 7.62 8.25 -14.59
C ALA A 245 6.82 7.50 -15.67
N VAL A 246 7.05 7.81 -16.95
CA VAL A 246 6.43 7.10 -18.09
C VAL A 246 6.86 5.63 -18.11
N SER A 247 8.13 5.32 -17.83
CA SER A 247 8.62 3.93 -17.81
C SER A 247 7.96 3.07 -16.73
N VAL A 248 7.61 3.69 -15.59
CA VAL A 248 6.89 3.03 -14.49
C VAL A 248 5.44 2.81 -14.89
N GLY A 249 4.78 3.81 -15.48
CA GLY A 249 3.39 3.71 -15.94
C GLY A 249 3.15 2.67 -17.05
N LEU A 250 4.19 2.30 -17.79
CA LEU A 250 4.13 1.29 -18.87
C LEU A 250 4.35 -0.15 -18.39
N ARG A 251 4.58 -0.41 -17.09
CA ARG A 251 4.76 -1.78 -16.58
C ARG A 251 3.47 -2.32 -15.93
N PRO A 252 2.81 -3.34 -16.53
CA PRO A 252 1.56 -3.87 -16.02
C PRO A 252 1.72 -4.72 -14.74
N ASP A 253 2.87 -5.39 -14.56
CA ASP A 253 3.03 -6.41 -13.50
C ASP A 253 3.97 -5.93 -12.38
N ILE A 254 3.40 -5.24 -11.41
CA ILE A 254 4.16 -4.69 -10.28
C ILE A 254 4.26 -5.68 -9.10
N VAL A 255 3.43 -6.71 -9.13
CA VAL A 255 3.30 -7.73 -8.08
C VAL A 255 3.11 -9.10 -8.69
N THR A 256 3.47 -10.10 -7.91
CA THR A 256 3.35 -11.51 -8.25
C THR A 256 2.79 -12.26 -7.05
N ALA A 257 1.91 -13.24 -7.26
CA ALA A 257 1.43 -14.06 -6.16
C ALA A 257 2.56 -14.87 -5.53
N SER A 258 2.48 -15.11 -4.22
CA SER A 258 3.46 -15.92 -3.48
C SER A 258 3.17 -17.42 -3.64
N GLY A 259 4.18 -18.18 -4.05
CA GLY A 259 4.21 -19.64 -3.97
C GLY A 259 3.06 -20.43 -4.61
N GLU A 260 2.94 -21.71 -4.22
CA GLU A 260 1.85 -22.60 -4.64
C GLU A 260 0.59 -22.34 -3.80
N ALA A 261 -0.56 -22.30 -4.46
CA ALA A 261 -1.85 -22.17 -3.79
C ALA A 261 -2.18 -23.43 -2.96
N VAL A 262 -2.63 -23.22 -1.72
CA VAL A 262 -3.10 -24.28 -0.83
C VAL A 262 -4.62 -24.34 -0.89
N CYS A 263 -5.17 -25.51 -1.21
CA CYS A 263 -6.61 -25.71 -1.33
C CYS A 263 -7.16 -26.49 -0.14
N LEU A 264 -8.32 -26.04 0.34
CA LEU A 264 -9.14 -26.70 1.35
C LEU A 264 -10.41 -27.22 0.70
N GLU A 265 -10.55 -28.54 0.64
CA GLU A 265 -11.75 -29.19 0.12
C GLU A 265 -12.84 -29.29 1.19
N ARG A 266 -14.07 -28.93 0.80
CA ARG A 266 -15.31 -29.09 1.58
C ARG A 266 -16.33 -29.86 0.74
N GLN A 267 -17.52 -30.07 1.29
CA GLN A 267 -18.55 -30.90 0.65
C GLN A 267 -19.04 -30.32 -0.68
N HIS A 268 -19.17 -29.00 -0.78
CA HIS A 268 -19.72 -28.31 -1.95
C HIS A 268 -18.73 -27.37 -2.62
N VAL A 269 -17.57 -27.13 -2.00
CA VAL A 269 -16.64 -26.09 -2.43
C VAL A 269 -15.18 -26.47 -2.19
N THR A 270 -14.31 -26.09 -3.11
CA THR A 270 -12.85 -26.12 -2.95
C THR A 270 -12.38 -24.68 -2.79
N LEU A 271 -11.73 -24.37 -1.66
CA LEU A 271 -11.25 -23.03 -1.33
C LEU A 271 -9.74 -22.96 -1.47
N CYS A 272 -9.21 -22.24 -2.45
CA CYS A 272 -7.78 -22.10 -2.69
C CYS A 272 -7.26 -20.73 -2.25
N SER A 273 -6.19 -20.72 -1.47
CA SER A 273 -5.57 -19.49 -0.98
C SER A 273 -4.06 -19.56 -0.96
N ALA A 274 -3.41 -18.41 -0.86
CA ALA A 274 -2.00 -18.40 -0.46
C ALA A 274 -1.86 -19.02 0.95
N PRO A 275 -0.73 -19.67 1.28
CA PRO A 275 -0.49 -20.27 2.60
C PRO A 275 -0.75 -19.30 3.78
N GLU A 276 -0.42 -18.02 3.59
CA GLU A 276 -0.54 -16.96 4.58
C GLU A 276 -2.01 -16.62 4.91
N GLU A 277 -2.93 -16.87 3.98
CA GLU A 277 -4.36 -16.59 4.13
C GLU A 277 -5.16 -17.82 4.61
N GLN A 278 -4.52 -18.98 4.70
CA GLN A 278 -5.19 -20.26 4.94
C GLN A 278 -5.97 -20.28 6.25
N GLN A 279 -5.47 -19.64 7.32
CA GLN A 279 -6.19 -19.57 8.60
C GLN A 279 -7.50 -18.77 8.51
N LEU A 280 -7.55 -17.76 7.63
CA LEU A 280 -8.74 -16.95 7.41
C LEU A 280 -9.72 -17.72 6.54
N VAL A 281 -9.24 -18.29 5.45
CA VAL A 281 -10.05 -19.12 4.55
C VAL A 281 -10.63 -20.31 5.30
N ALA A 282 -9.86 -20.97 6.16
CA ALA A 282 -10.34 -22.02 7.04
C ALA A 282 -11.45 -21.52 7.99
N ALA A 283 -11.30 -20.34 8.59
CA ALA A 283 -12.31 -19.76 9.47
C ALA A 283 -13.62 -19.39 8.74
N ALA A 284 -13.53 -18.93 7.49
CA ALA A 284 -14.69 -18.61 6.65
C ALA A 284 -15.30 -19.86 5.97
N SER A 285 -14.53 -20.96 5.86
CA SER A 285 -14.86 -22.09 5.00
C SER A 285 -16.20 -22.76 5.31
N GLY A 286 -16.55 -22.91 6.59
CA GLY A 286 -17.83 -23.52 6.98
C GLY A 286 -19.03 -22.69 6.52
N SER A 287 -18.97 -21.37 6.70
CA SER A 287 -20.02 -20.47 6.23
C SER A 287 -20.10 -20.43 4.70
N ILE A 288 -18.95 -20.45 4.01
CA ILE A 288 -18.91 -20.48 2.55
C ILE A 288 -19.51 -21.78 2.00
N ASP A 289 -19.11 -22.93 2.54
CA ASP A 289 -19.66 -24.24 2.15
C ASP A 289 -21.18 -24.31 2.39
N ALA A 290 -21.66 -23.79 3.53
CA ALA A 290 -23.08 -23.73 3.84
C ALA A 290 -23.87 -22.84 2.85
N MET A 291 -23.32 -21.69 2.42
CA MET A 291 -23.97 -20.81 1.42
C MET A 291 -24.03 -21.47 0.03
N VAL A 292 -22.94 -22.11 -0.41
CA VAL A 292 -22.93 -22.86 -1.68
C VAL A 292 -23.88 -24.06 -1.60
N GLY A 293 -23.89 -24.77 -0.46
CA GLY A 293 -24.82 -25.86 -0.20
C GLY A 293 -26.29 -25.42 -0.16
N ALA A 294 -26.60 -24.22 0.35
CA ALA A 294 -27.95 -23.67 0.38
C ALA A 294 -28.50 -23.39 -1.03
N THR A 295 -27.64 -22.94 -1.94
CA THR A 295 -28.03 -22.66 -3.34
C THR A 295 -28.01 -23.90 -4.24
N GLY A 296 -27.31 -24.96 -3.85
CA GLY A 296 -27.09 -26.13 -4.70
C GLY A 296 -26.16 -25.85 -5.89
N ALA A 297 -25.40 -24.74 -5.87
CA ALA A 297 -24.56 -24.32 -6.98
C ALA A 297 -23.23 -25.12 -7.12
N GLY A 298 -22.91 -25.97 -6.14
CA GLY A 298 -21.69 -26.78 -6.08
C GLY A 298 -21.66 -27.99 -7.04
N PRO A 299 -20.48 -28.59 -7.26
CA PRO A 299 -19.17 -28.22 -6.72
C PRO A 299 -18.61 -26.93 -7.36
N MET A 300 -18.01 -26.04 -6.56
CA MET A 300 -17.38 -24.80 -7.02
C MET A 300 -15.97 -24.63 -6.47
N THR A 301 -15.08 -24.02 -7.25
CA THR A 301 -13.73 -23.66 -6.80
C THR A 301 -13.63 -22.14 -6.59
N LEU A 302 -13.51 -21.72 -5.34
CA LEU A 302 -13.32 -20.32 -4.96
C LEU A 302 -11.84 -20.08 -4.62
N ALA A 303 -11.21 -19.07 -5.21
CA ALA A 303 -9.81 -18.77 -4.95
C ALA A 303 -9.60 -17.31 -4.54
N THR A 304 -8.69 -17.07 -3.60
CA THR A 304 -8.17 -15.72 -3.32
C THR A 304 -7.51 -15.13 -4.56
N GLU A 305 -7.37 -13.80 -4.63
CA GLU A 305 -6.80 -13.14 -5.81
C GLU A 305 -5.37 -13.64 -6.12
N ALA A 306 -4.56 -13.94 -5.08
CA ALA A 306 -3.23 -14.52 -5.25
C ALA A 306 -3.29 -15.98 -5.74
N ALA A 307 -4.17 -16.80 -5.20
CA ALA A 307 -4.30 -18.20 -5.63
C ALA A 307 -4.88 -18.33 -7.05
N ALA A 308 -5.75 -17.40 -7.46
CA ALA A 308 -6.40 -17.40 -8.76
C ALA A 308 -5.41 -17.23 -9.94
N SER A 309 -4.22 -16.67 -9.72
CA SER A 309 -3.18 -16.61 -10.75
C SER A 309 -2.51 -17.96 -11.02
N HIS A 310 -2.65 -18.92 -10.11
CA HIS A 310 -2.05 -20.25 -10.21
C HIS A 310 -3.06 -21.36 -10.48
N GLN A 311 -4.33 -21.14 -10.15
CA GLN A 311 -5.39 -22.13 -10.34
C GLN A 311 -6.64 -21.54 -10.99
N PRO A 312 -7.29 -22.29 -11.90
CA PRO A 312 -8.61 -21.92 -12.40
C PRO A 312 -9.61 -21.83 -11.24
N THR A 313 -10.37 -20.74 -11.20
CA THR A 313 -11.39 -20.51 -10.17
C THR A 313 -12.70 -20.07 -10.81
N ASP A 314 -13.81 -20.53 -10.25
CA ASP A 314 -15.15 -20.09 -10.65
C ASP A 314 -15.45 -18.67 -10.15
N LEU A 315 -14.92 -18.31 -8.98
CA LEU A 315 -15.24 -17.06 -8.28
C LEU A 315 -14.08 -16.59 -7.38
N PRO A 316 -13.72 -15.30 -7.40
CA PRO A 316 -12.65 -14.77 -6.56
C PRO A 316 -13.13 -14.47 -5.14
N LEU A 317 -12.37 -14.89 -4.12
CA LEU A 317 -12.56 -14.52 -2.73
C LEU A 317 -11.98 -13.12 -2.47
N ARG A 318 -12.84 -12.17 -2.12
CA ARG A 318 -12.47 -10.78 -1.83
C ARG A 318 -12.67 -10.45 -0.36
N GLY A 319 -11.96 -9.43 0.13
CA GLY A 319 -12.18 -8.88 1.48
C GLY A 319 -11.23 -9.38 2.57
N LEU A 320 -10.11 -10.00 2.20
CA LEU A 320 -9.10 -10.52 3.14
C LEU A 320 -8.20 -9.42 3.74
N GLY A 321 -8.17 -8.23 3.14
CA GLY A 321 -7.38 -7.08 3.60
C GLY A 321 -7.98 -6.25 4.75
N GLN A 322 -8.95 -6.77 5.51
CA GLN A 322 -9.57 -6.02 6.62
C GLN A 322 -8.69 -6.00 7.88
N ARG A 323 -8.79 -4.90 8.64
CA ARG A 323 -8.02 -4.64 9.88
C ARG A 323 -8.33 -5.58 11.04
N ASP A 324 -9.43 -6.32 10.99
CA ASP A 324 -9.83 -7.29 12.01
C ASP A 324 -10.28 -8.60 11.35
N ARG A 325 -9.99 -9.73 11.99
CA ARG A 325 -10.32 -11.07 11.52
C ARG A 325 -11.81 -11.27 11.40
N SER A 326 -12.58 -10.79 12.37
CA SER A 326 -14.04 -10.93 12.35
C SER A 326 -14.65 -10.13 11.20
N SER A 327 -14.15 -8.90 10.98
CA SER A 327 -14.52 -8.05 9.86
C SER A 327 -14.11 -8.65 8.51
N ALA A 328 -12.94 -9.26 8.42
CA ALA A 328 -12.48 -9.94 7.21
C ALA A 328 -13.37 -11.13 6.86
N VAL A 329 -13.62 -12.03 7.81
CA VAL A 329 -14.54 -13.18 7.62
C VAL A 329 -15.94 -12.70 7.25
N GLY A 330 -16.47 -11.69 7.94
CA GLY A 330 -17.75 -11.08 7.63
C GLY A 330 -17.81 -10.42 6.25
N THR A 331 -16.70 -9.87 5.75
CA THR A 331 -16.62 -9.27 4.42
C THR A 331 -16.49 -10.32 3.32
N VAL A 332 -15.68 -11.35 3.54
CA VAL A 332 -15.53 -12.49 2.61
C VAL A 332 -16.85 -13.22 2.45
N THR A 333 -17.52 -13.55 3.55
CA THR A 333 -18.81 -14.26 3.53
C THR A 333 -19.90 -13.45 2.85
N ARG A 334 -20.02 -12.15 3.16
CA ARG A 334 -20.92 -11.24 2.43
C ARG A 334 -20.57 -11.15 0.95
N GLY A 335 -19.28 -11.10 0.62
CA GLY A 335 -18.79 -11.10 -0.76
C GLY A 335 -19.23 -12.34 -1.53
N VAL A 336 -19.05 -13.53 -0.96
CA VAL A 336 -19.50 -14.79 -1.56
C VAL A 336 -21.02 -14.82 -1.74
N ALA A 337 -21.80 -14.44 -0.72
CA ALA A 337 -23.25 -14.37 -0.84
C ALA A 337 -23.70 -13.42 -1.97
N SER A 338 -23.05 -12.27 -2.06
CA SER A 338 -23.32 -11.26 -3.08
C SER A 338 -22.98 -11.76 -4.50
N GLN A 339 -21.89 -12.53 -4.64
CA GLN A 339 -21.51 -13.16 -5.91
C GLN A 339 -22.48 -14.28 -6.31
N LEU A 340 -22.91 -15.11 -5.35
CA LEU A 340 -23.92 -16.13 -5.59
C LEU A 340 -25.24 -15.48 -6.03
N ALA A 341 -25.64 -14.38 -5.39
CA ALA A 341 -26.82 -13.60 -5.78
C ALA A 341 -26.63 -12.74 -7.04
N GLY A 342 -25.46 -12.81 -7.70
CA GLY A 342 -25.16 -12.11 -8.95
C GLY A 342 -24.98 -10.60 -8.83
N SER A 343 -24.91 -10.05 -7.61
CA SER A 343 -24.82 -8.60 -7.39
C SER A 343 -23.52 -8.01 -7.96
N SER A 344 -22.45 -8.80 -8.00
CA SER A 344 -21.15 -8.40 -8.57
C SER A 344 -21.21 -8.14 -10.08
N SER A 345 -22.24 -8.64 -10.77
CA SER A 345 -22.47 -8.44 -12.20
C SER A 345 -23.33 -7.20 -12.50
N CYS A 346 -23.90 -6.55 -11.49
CA CYS A 346 -24.77 -5.40 -11.68
C CYS A 346 -23.94 -4.16 -12.07
N GLY A 347 -23.95 -3.81 -13.35
CA GLY A 347 -23.27 -2.61 -13.86
C GLY A 347 -24.04 -1.29 -13.59
N PRO A 348 -23.42 -0.13 -13.89
CA PRO A 348 -23.99 1.20 -13.62
C PRO A 348 -25.24 1.60 -14.46
N GLY A 349 -25.95 0.64 -15.05
CA GLY A 349 -27.18 0.86 -15.83
C GLY A 349 -28.29 -0.16 -15.55
N VAL A 350 -28.15 -0.97 -14.49
CA VAL A 350 -29.16 -1.94 -14.07
C VAL A 350 -30.31 -1.23 -13.35
N ALA A 351 -31.55 -1.69 -13.57
CA ALA A 351 -32.71 -1.17 -12.87
C ALA A 351 -32.55 -1.33 -11.36
N GLN A 352 -32.89 -0.28 -10.59
CA GLN A 352 -32.73 -0.27 -9.13
C GLN A 352 -33.40 -1.48 -8.45
N GLY A 353 -34.59 -1.89 -8.91
CA GLY A 353 -35.30 -3.05 -8.39
C GLY A 353 -34.53 -4.38 -8.53
N ASN A 354 -33.70 -4.54 -9.56
CA ASN A 354 -32.89 -5.75 -9.74
C ASN A 354 -31.68 -5.76 -8.78
N MET A 355 -31.12 -4.58 -8.50
CA MET A 355 -30.04 -4.44 -7.53
C MET A 355 -30.53 -4.71 -6.10
N GLU A 356 -31.73 -4.23 -5.77
CA GLU A 356 -32.44 -4.55 -4.52
C GLU A 356 -32.72 -6.06 -4.44
N ALA A 357 -33.25 -6.67 -5.50
CA ALA A 357 -33.48 -8.12 -5.56
C ALA A 357 -32.21 -8.94 -5.36
N SER A 358 -31.09 -8.60 -6.02
CA SER A 358 -29.81 -9.28 -5.79
C SER A 358 -29.29 -9.09 -4.35
N THR A 359 -29.58 -7.97 -3.70
CA THR A 359 -29.18 -7.73 -2.30
C THR A 359 -30.04 -8.55 -1.34
N ASP A 360 -31.36 -8.59 -1.57
CA ASP A 360 -32.31 -9.39 -0.79
C ASP A 360 -31.99 -10.89 -0.92
N LEU A 361 -31.69 -11.37 -2.14
CA LEU A 361 -31.26 -12.74 -2.38
C LEU A 361 -29.94 -13.07 -1.68
N ALA A 362 -28.98 -12.15 -1.63
CA ALA A 362 -27.73 -12.38 -0.90
C ALA A 362 -27.96 -12.57 0.60
N GLU A 363 -28.87 -11.79 1.20
CA GLU A 363 -29.21 -11.93 2.61
C GLU A 363 -30.01 -13.23 2.86
N GLU A 364 -30.89 -13.61 1.93
CA GLU A 364 -31.62 -14.88 1.97
C GLU A 364 -30.67 -16.09 1.98
N ILE A 365 -29.66 -16.10 1.09
CA ILE A 365 -28.64 -17.15 1.02
C ILE A 365 -27.88 -17.25 2.35
N ARG A 366 -27.50 -16.10 2.94
CA ARG A 366 -26.81 -16.07 4.23
C ARG A 366 -27.68 -16.59 5.37
N ARG A 367 -28.95 -16.21 5.39
CA ARG A 367 -29.92 -16.64 6.40
C ARG A 367 -30.09 -18.17 6.35
N ARG A 368 -30.32 -18.74 5.17
CA ARG A 368 -30.45 -20.19 4.97
C ARG A 368 -29.18 -20.97 5.33
N ALA A 369 -28.01 -20.38 5.09
CA ALA A 369 -26.73 -20.96 5.49
C ALA A 369 -26.51 -20.94 7.03
N ALA A 370 -27.01 -19.91 7.73
CA ALA A 370 -26.86 -19.77 9.17
C ALA A 370 -27.88 -20.61 9.97
N SER A 371 -29.10 -20.77 9.45
CA SER A 371 -30.13 -21.59 10.06
C SER A 371 -30.95 -22.29 8.96
N PRO A 372 -30.75 -23.59 8.72
CA PRO A 372 -31.64 -24.40 7.88
C PRO A 372 -32.94 -24.68 8.65
N GLY A 373 -33.68 -23.62 8.95
CA GLY A 373 -34.97 -23.65 9.63
C GLY A 373 -36.14 -23.82 8.66
N PRO A 374 -37.37 -24.00 9.17
CA PRO A 374 -38.56 -24.10 8.34
C PRO A 374 -38.78 -22.80 7.56
N ALA A 375 -39.40 -22.93 6.38
CA ALA A 375 -39.83 -21.80 5.55
C ALA A 375 -40.55 -20.72 6.37
N GLU A 376 -40.21 -19.45 6.13
CA GLU A 376 -40.94 -18.34 6.73
C GLU A 376 -42.35 -18.23 6.13
N LYS A 377 -43.30 -17.72 6.91
CA LYS A 377 -44.62 -17.37 6.39
C LYS A 377 -44.49 -16.17 5.45
N GLY A 378 -44.59 -16.41 4.15
CA GLY A 378 -44.53 -15.40 3.11
C GLY A 378 -44.87 -15.96 1.72
N THR A 379 -44.61 -15.17 0.69
CA THR A 379 -44.64 -15.55 -0.72
C THR A 379 -43.21 -15.46 -1.31
N GLY A 380 -42.94 -16.07 -2.46
CA GLY A 380 -41.64 -16.02 -3.14
C GLY A 380 -40.53 -16.90 -2.53
N ALA A 381 -39.28 -16.63 -2.91
CA ALA A 381 -38.11 -17.44 -2.57
C ALA A 381 -37.87 -17.60 -1.06
N SER A 382 -38.28 -16.63 -0.24
CA SER A 382 -38.18 -16.71 1.24
C SER A 382 -39.10 -17.75 1.87
N ALA A 383 -40.18 -18.15 1.18
CA ALA A 383 -41.18 -19.11 1.66
C ALA A 383 -40.91 -20.56 1.22
N LEU A 384 -39.86 -20.79 0.43
CA LEU A 384 -39.51 -22.10 -0.08
C LEU A 384 -38.79 -22.93 1.00
N SER A 385 -39.03 -24.25 1.04
CA SER A 385 -38.16 -25.19 1.74
C SER A 385 -36.73 -25.17 1.16
N VAL A 386 -35.79 -25.85 1.81
CA VAL A 386 -34.39 -25.88 1.33
C VAL A 386 -34.30 -26.52 -0.05
N GLU A 387 -35.01 -27.62 -0.27
CA GLU A 387 -35.05 -28.35 -1.54
C GLU A 387 -35.74 -27.53 -2.64
N GLU A 388 -36.87 -26.90 -2.33
CA GLU A 388 -37.59 -26.04 -3.28
C GLU A 388 -36.77 -24.81 -3.65
N PHE A 389 -36.08 -24.20 -2.68
CA PHE A 389 -35.20 -23.06 -2.94
C PHE A 389 -34.04 -23.44 -3.86
N ARG A 390 -33.43 -24.62 -3.68
CA ARG A 390 -32.39 -25.13 -4.59
C ARG A 390 -32.92 -25.32 -6.01
N ALA A 391 -34.11 -25.88 -6.17
CA ALA A 391 -34.74 -26.05 -7.48
C ALA A 391 -35.04 -24.70 -8.13
N TRP A 392 -35.63 -23.77 -7.38
CA TRP A 392 -35.89 -22.40 -7.83
C TRP A 392 -34.61 -21.67 -8.23
N TYR A 393 -33.55 -21.77 -7.43
CA TYR A 393 -32.26 -21.13 -7.70
C TYR A 393 -31.61 -21.69 -8.98
N ALA A 394 -31.71 -23.00 -9.21
CA ALA A 394 -31.21 -23.64 -10.43
C ALA A 394 -31.95 -23.14 -11.67
N GLU A 395 -33.28 -22.98 -11.59
CA GLU A 395 -34.12 -22.44 -12.66
C GLU A 395 -33.76 -20.99 -13.00
N HIS A 396 -33.55 -20.14 -11.98
CA HIS A 396 -33.31 -18.71 -12.15
C HIS A 396 -31.81 -18.34 -12.27
N ARG A 397 -30.91 -19.33 -12.36
CA ARG A 397 -29.45 -19.13 -12.30
C ARG A 397 -28.92 -18.16 -13.36
N SER A 398 -29.47 -18.18 -14.57
CA SER A 398 -29.05 -17.31 -15.68
C SER A 398 -29.43 -15.84 -15.43
N GLU A 399 -30.61 -15.61 -14.85
CA GLU A 399 -31.12 -14.28 -14.49
C GLU A 399 -30.35 -13.70 -13.30
N ILE A 400 -30.06 -14.52 -12.30
CA ILE A 400 -29.22 -14.17 -11.15
C ILE A 400 -27.83 -13.73 -11.65
N LYS A 401 -27.14 -14.57 -12.42
CA LYS A 401 -25.79 -14.25 -12.94
C LYS A 401 -25.73 -12.96 -13.78
N SER A 402 -26.83 -12.63 -14.47
CA SER A 402 -26.94 -11.45 -15.33
C SER A 402 -27.57 -10.23 -14.63
N CYS A 403 -27.87 -10.31 -13.34
CA CYS A 403 -28.54 -9.27 -12.55
C CYS A 403 -29.87 -8.81 -13.19
N ARG A 404 -30.66 -9.78 -13.67
CA ARG A 404 -31.97 -9.58 -14.30
C ARG A 404 -33.15 -10.01 -13.43
N LEU A 405 -32.86 -10.61 -12.28
CA LEU A 405 -33.88 -11.05 -11.34
C LEU A 405 -34.68 -9.84 -10.83
N GLY A 406 -36.00 -9.87 -11.03
CA GLY A 406 -36.91 -8.85 -10.52
C GLY A 406 -37.29 -9.08 -9.05
N PRO A 407 -37.76 -8.04 -8.34
CA PRO A 407 -38.18 -8.16 -6.93
C PRO A 407 -39.40 -9.07 -6.74
N GLU A 408 -40.20 -9.28 -7.79
CA GLU A 408 -41.37 -10.16 -7.80
C GLU A 408 -41.00 -11.65 -7.72
N ALA A 409 -39.76 -12.03 -8.07
CA ALA A 409 -39.31 -13.42 -7.96
C ALA A 409 -38.92 -13.81 -6.52
N LEU A 410 -38.72 -12.83 -5.64
CA LEU A 410 -38.26 -13.03 -4.26
C LEU A 410 -39.36 -12.82 -3.21
N ARG A 411 -40.38 -12.04 -3.54
CA ARG A 411 -41.57 -11.76 -2.71
C ARG A 411 -42.73 -12.62 -3.16
#